data_AF-H1LV14-F1
#
_entry.id   AF-H1LV14-F1
#
_cell.length_a   1.000
_cell.length_b   1.000
_cell.length_c   1.000
_cell.angle_alpha   90.00
_cell.angle_beta   90.00
_cell.angle_gamma   90.00
#
_symmetry.space_group_name_H-M   'P 1'
#
loop_
_entity.id
_entity.type
_entity.pdbx_description
1 polymer ?
#
loop_
_entity_poly.entity_id
_entity_poly.type
_entity_poly.pdbx_seq_one_letter_code
_entity_poly.pdbx_strand_id
1 'polypeptide(L)'
;MDGEIENEEEVSALQIEIRQRSAEISKTEGIGVENPGSTPMQDEIAAVQKSLSGYGFSFYDLTECSPKAEKTKIACAKAVAIILKNSSLFKKMQTSKTLPVKDISSDKSISVKILERHRKYIIAAAEIMNGDYPLLKEYMNYIRKALESEL
;
A
#
# COMPACT_ATOMS: atom_id res chain seq x y z
N MET A 1 45.89 12.78 -37.36
CA MET A 1 45.39 12.83 -35.97
C MET A 1 44.07 12.14 -36.05
N ASP A 2 44.15 10.86 -35.73
CA ASP A 2 43.42 9.81 -36.43
C ASP A 2 42.14 9.53 -35.66
N GLY A 3 41.01 9.70 -36.31
CA GLY A 3 39.71 9.41 -35.73
C GLY A 3 39.51 7.90 -35.70
N GLU A 4 39.58 7.32 -34.50
CA GLU A 4 39.15 5.95 -34.24
C GLU A 4 37.65 5.87 -34.52
N ILE A 5 37.31 5.21 -35.63
CA ILE A 5 35.93 4.83 -35.96
C ILE A 5 35.63 3.61 -35.09
N GLU A 6 34.95 3.84 -33.97
CA GLU A 6 34.42 2.77 -33.12
C GLU A 6 33.38 1.97 -33.94
N ASN A 7 33.69 0.71 -34.22
CA ASN A 7 32.94 -0.17 -35.12
C ASN A 7 31.48 -0.35 -34.64
N GLU A 8 30.52 0.05 -35.48
CA GLU A 8 29.07 -0.12 -35.25
C GLU A 8 28.65 -1.59 -35.01
N GLU A 9 29.48 -2.55 -35.45
CA GLU A 9 29.28 -3.98 -35.23
C GLU A 9 29.49 -4.40 -33.76
N GLU A 10 30.42 -3.78 -33.03
CA GLU A 10 30.65 -4.07 -31.60
C GLU A 10 29.52 -3.51 -30.73
N VAL A 11 28.99 -2.34 -31.07
CA VAL A 11 27.86 -1.71 -30.36
C VAL A 11 26.59 -2.56 -30.51
N SER A 12 26.38 -3.13 -31.70
CA SER A 12 25.25 -4.04 -31.96
C SER A 12 25.38 -5.37 -31.21
N ALA A 13 26.58 -5.94 -31.13
CA ALA A 13 26.83 -7.17 -30.38
C ALA A 13 26.57 -6.99 -28.87
N LEU A 14 27.02 -5.87 -28.30
CA LEU A 14 26.76 -5.53 -26.89
C LEU A 14 25.27 -5.31 -26.61
N GLN A 15 24.52 -4.69 -27.53
CA GLN A 15 23.07 -4.51 -27.35
C GLN A 15 22.27 -5.81 -27.42
N ILE A 16 22.73 -6.78 -28.21
CA ILE A 16 22.10 -8.11 -28.29
C ILE A 16 22.33 -8.90 -26.99
N GLU A 17 23.54 -8.84 -26.44
CA GLU A 17 23.90 -9.52 -25.18
C GLU A 17 23.07 -9.02 -23.98
N ILE A 18 22.87 -7.70 -23.86
CA ILE A 18 22.06 -7.08 -22.80
C ILE A 18 20.59 -7.53 -22.86
N ARG A 19 20.08 -7.77 -24.07
CA ARG A 19 18.70 -8.21 -24.30
C ARG A 19 18.49 -9.70 -24.02
N GLN A 20 19.51 -10.53 -24.16
CA GLN A 20 19.42 -11.96 -23.85
C GLN A 20 19.52 -12.22 -22.34
N ARG A 21 20.32 -11.44 -21.62
CA ARG A 21 20.47 -11.55 -20.15
C ARG A 21 19.22 -11.17 -19.36
N SER A 22 18.36 -10.33 -19.93
CA SER A 22 17.08 -9.95 -19.32
C SER A 22 16.03 -11.08 -19.36
N ALA A 23 16.20 -12.10 -20.22
CA ALA A 23 15.28 -13.23 -20.31
C ALA A 23 15.54 -14.30 -19.23
N GLU A 24 16.76 -14.46 -18.73
CA GLU A 24 17.09 -15.48 -17.70
C GLU A 24 16.77 -15.02 -16.27
N ILE A 25 16.75 -13.71 -16.03
CA ILE A 25 16.35 -13.12 -14.73
C ILE A 25 14.86 -13.36 -14.42
N SER A 26 14.03 -13.72 -15.42
CA SER A 26 12.59 -13.94 -15.24
C SER A 26 12.19 -15.26 -14.56
N LYS A 27 13.13 -16.17 -14.23
CA LYS A 27 12.76 -17.53 -13.78
C LYS A 27 13.12 -17.93 -12.36
N THR A 28 13.85 -17.12 -11.60
CA THR A 28 14.13 -17.47 -10.19
C THR A 28 13.98 -16.23 -9.31
N GLU A 29 12.90 -16.25 -8.53
CA GLU A 29 12.62 -15.36 -7.39
C GLU A 29 12.01 -13.99 -7.71
N GLY A 30 10.96 -13.64 -6.96
CA GLY A 30 10.09 -12.50 -7.21
C GLY A 30 10.82 -11.17 -7.11
N ILE A 31 10.94 -10.49 -8.24
CA ILE A 31 11.63 -9.19 -8.34
C ILE A 31 10.68 -8.09 -7.88
N GLY A 32 10.84 -7.68 -6.63
CA GLY A 32 10.62 -6.28 -6.26
C GLY A 32 11.63 -5.44 -7.03
N VAL A 33 11.15 -4.41 -7.73
CA VAL A 33 12.01 -3.45 -8.42
C VAL A 33 12.80 -2.70 -7.36
N GLU A 34 14.01 -3.14 -7.06
CA GLU A 34 14.94 -2.39 -6.21
C GLU A 34 15.42 -1.17 -7.00
N ASN A 35 14.95 0.02 -6.60
CA ASN A 35 15.57 1.26 -7.05
C ASN A 35 16.90 1.37 -6.30
N PRO A 36 18.07 1.38 -6.98
CA PRO A 36 19.36 1.52 -6.31
C PRO A 36 19.41 2.89 -5.60
N GLY A 37 19.25 2.87 -4.28
CA GLY A 37 19.19 4.06 -3.41
C GLY A 37 17.94 4.19 -2.52
N SER A 38 16.98 3.26 -2.60
CA SER A 38 15.79 3.29 -1.74
C SER A 38 16.01 2.60 -0.38
N THR A 39 15.47 3.19 0.68
CA THR A 39 15.49 2.60 2.04
C THR A 39 14.33 1.59 2.21
N PRO A 40 14.43 0.62 3.14
CA PRO A 40 13.35 -0.34 3.38
C PRO A 40 11.98 0.30 3.66
N MET A 41 11.98 1.48 4.30
CA MET A 41 10.78 2.29 4.53
C MET A 41 10.17 2.81 3.21
N GLN A 42 11.01 3.28 2.30
CA GLN A 42 10.56 3.76 0.99
C GLN A 42 9.98 2.63 0.14
N ASP A 43 10.55 1.43 0.24
CA ASP A 43 10.04 0.24 -0.44
C ASP A 43 8.65 -0.17 0.08
N GLU A 44 8.44 -0.16 1.40
CA GLU A 44 7.11 -0.40 1.98
C GLU A 44 6.09 0.65 1.54
N ILE A 45 6.46 1.94 1.54
CA ILE A 45 5.59 3.02 1.06
C ILE A 45 5.24 2.82 -0.42
N ALA A 46 6.21 2.48 -1.26
CA ALA A 46 5.98 2.22 -2.68
C ALA A 46 5.07 1.01 -2.89
N ALA A 47 5.26 -0.06 -2.12
CA ALA A 47 4.43 -1.26 -2.18
C ALA A 47 2.99 -0.98 -1.72
N VAL A 48 2.78 -0.21 -0.66
CA VAL A 48 1.45 0.25 -0.25
C VAL A 48 0.82 1.14 -1.31
N GLN A 49 1.58 2.07 -1.88
CA GLN A 49 1.09 2.96 -2.93
C GLN A 49 0.56 2.18 -4.15
N LYS A 50 1.22 1.08 -4.51
CA LYS A 50 0.74 0.16 -5.55
C LYS A 50 -0.63 -0.43 -5.18
N SER A 51 -0.82 -0.88 -3.94
CA SER A 51 -2.11 -1.37 -3.44
C SER A 51 -3.18 -0.27 -3.42
N LEU A 52 -2.81 0.97 -3.08
CA LEU A 52 -3.72 2.12 -3.01
C LEU A 52 -4.12 2.67 -4.39
N SER A 53 -3.28 2.49 -5.41
CA SER A 53 -3.53 3.02 -6.77
C SER A 53 -4.90 2.60 -7.32
N GLY A 54 -5.34 1.38 -7.01
CA GLY A 54 -6.65 0.86 -7.42
C GLY A 54 -7.86 1.55 -6.77
N TYR A 55 -7.64 2.33 -5.70
CA TYR A 55 -8.67 3.11 -5.01
C TYR A 55 -8.71 4.58 -5.46
N GLY A 56 -7.80 5.00 -6.34
CA GLY A 56 -7.77 6.36 -6.86
C GLY A 56 -7.22 7.41 -5.88
N PHE A 57 -6.37 7.02 -4.93
CA PHE A 57 -5.67 7.95 -4.06
C PHE A 57 -4.23 7.50 -3.77
N SER A 58 -3.37 8.44 -3.41
CA SER A 58 -1.95 8.19 -3.12
C SER A 58 -1.68 8.03 -1.62
N PHE A 59 -0.53 7.48 -1.25
CA PHE A 59 -0.10 7.45 0.15
C PHE A 59 0.01 8.87 0.74
N TYR A 60 0.42 9.86 -0.05
CA TYR A 60 0.58 11.25 0.39
C TYR A 60 -0.76 11.91 0.77
N ASP A 61 -1.87 11.47 0.17
CA ASP A 61 -3.23 11.93 0.50
C ASP A 61 -3.60 11.60 1.96
N LEU A 62 -2.94 10.58 2.55
CA LEU A 62 -3.19 10.19 3.92
C LEU A 62 -2.83 11.29 4.91
N THR A 63 -1.88 12.16 4.59
CA THR A 63 -1.47 13.25 5.48
C THR A 63 -2.63 14.22 5.78
N GLU A 64 -3.50 14.46 4.80
CA GLU A 64 -4.65 15.37 4.94
C GLU A 64 -5.85 14.69 5.59
N CYS A 65 -6.11 13.42 5.26
CA CYS A 65 -7.27 12.69 5.76
C CYS A 65 -6.98 11.89 7.04
N SER A 66 -5.80 11.99 7.63
CA SER A 66 -5.48 11.28 8.87
C SER A 66 -6.23 11.84 10.08
N PRO A 67 -6.79 10.99 10.96
CA PRO A 67 -7.46 11.44 12.18
C PRO A 67 -6.47 12.08 13.16
N LYS A 68 -6.72 13.35 13.52
CA LYS A 68 -5.87 14.11 14.46
C LYS A 68 -6.32 13.96 15.91
N ALA A 69 -7.62 13.98 16.15
CA ALA A 69 -8.20 13.87 17.48
C ALA A 69 -8.27 12.41 17.95
N GLU A 70 -7.98 12.17 19.23
CA GLU A 70 -7.92 10.82 19.82
C GLU A 70 -9.23 10.04 19.64
N LYS A 71 -10.37 10.69 19.90
CA LYS A 71 -11.70 10.08 19.70
C LYS A 71 -11.90 9.60 18.25
N THR A 72 -11.41 10.36 17.28
CA THR A 72 -11.52 10.02 15.85
C THR A 72 -10.55 8.92 15.47
N LYS A 73 -9.33 8.90 16.04
CA LYS A 73 -8.37 7.80 15.86
C LYS A 73 -8.96 6.48 16.33
N ILE A 74 -9.57 6.45 17.52
CA ILE A 74 -10.24 5.27 18.06
C ILE A 74 -11.37 4.81 17.14
N ALA A 75 -12.22 5.73 16.67
CA ALA A 75 -13.31 5.39 15.74
C ALA A 75 -12.80 4.81 14.41
N CYS A 76 -11.72 5.39 13.84
CA CYS A 76 -11.10 4.86 12.62
C CYS A 76 -10.45 3.50 12.86
N ALA A 77 -9.76 3.33 13.98
CA ALA A 77 -9.14 2.07 14.36
C ALA A 77 -10.19 0.95 14.52
N LYS A 78 -11.33 1.24 15.17
CA LYS A 78 -12.47 0.32 15.25
C LYS A 78 -13.02 -0.03 13.87
N ALA A 79 -13.19 0.95 12.98
CA ALA A 79 -13.64 0.70 11.62
C ALA A 79 -12.69 -0.28 10.88
N VAL A 80 -11.38 -0.04 10.97
CA VAL A 80 -10.36 -0.94 10.39
C VAL A 80 -10.44 -2.33 11.01
N ALA A 81 -10.59 -2.43 12.34
CA ALA A 81 -10.73 -3.70 13.03
C ALA A 81 -11.95 -4.51 12.57
N ILE A 82 -13.11 -3.87 12.39
CA ILE A 82 -14.33 -4.51 11.87
C ILE A 82 -14.09 -5.07 10.45
N ILE A 83 -13.44 -4.29 9.59
CA ILE A 83 -13.13 -4.71 8.21
C ILE A 83 -12.21 -5.93 8.22
N LEU A 84 -11.14 -5.92 9.03
CA LEU A 84 -10.15 -6.99 9.07
C LEU A 84 -10.67 -8.27 9.74
N LYS A 85 -11.52 -8.13 10.78
CA LYS A 85 -12.17 -9.27 11.43
C LYS A 85 -13.18 -9.95 10.49
N ASN A 86 -13.73 -9.24 9.52
CA ASN A 86 -14.70 -9.76 8.56
C ASN A 86 -14.12 -9.80 7.13
N SER A 87 -13.52 -10.93 6.78
CA SER A 87 -12.91 -11.15 5.45
C SER A 87 -13.85 -10.82 4.28
N SER A 88 -15.16 -11.05 4.43
CA SER A 88 -16.15 -10.70 3.40
C SER A 88 -16.26 -9.19 3.20
N LEU A 89 -16.18 -8.38 4.27
CA LEU A 89 -16.17 -6.92 4.17
C LEU A 89 -14.89 -6.41 3.54
N PHE A 90 -13.74 -6.97 3.92
CA PHE A 90 -12.47 -6.62 3.30
C PHE A 90 -12.46 -6.93 1.80
N LYS A 91 -12.92 -8.12 1.40
CA LYS A 91 -13.04 -8.50 -0.02
C LYS A 91 -14.01 -7.60 -0.78
N LYS A 92 -15.14 -7.22 -0.15
CA LYS A 92 -16.09 -6.26 -0.71
C LYS A 92 -15.41 -4.91 -0.96
N MET A 93 -14.69 -4.38 0.03
CA MET A 93 -13.91 -3.14 -0.11
C MET A 93 -12.89 -3.23 -1.26
N GLN A 94 -12.14 -4.33 -1.35
CA GLN A 94 -11.15 -4.55 -2.41
C GLN A 94 -11.76 -4.67 -3.81
N THR A 95 -12.97 -5.23 -3.91
CA THR A 95 -13.69 -5.41 -5.18
C THR A 95 -14.37 -4.12 -5.62
N SER A 96 -15.06 -3.45 -4.68
CA SER A 96 -15.79 -2.21 -4.96
C SER A 96 -14.90 -0.97 -4.98
N LYS A 97 -13.61 -1.11 -4.60
CA LYS A 97 -12.62 -0.02 -4.45
C LYS A 97 -13.14 1.14 -3.61
N THR A 98 -14.03 0.85 -2.68
CA THR A 98 -14.77 1.83 -1.88
C THR A 98 -14.99 1.30 -0.48
N LEU A 99 -15.04 2.20 0.49
CA LEU A 99 -15.27 1.83 1.88
C LEU A 99 -16.74 1.35 2.05
N PRO A 100 -17.00 0.16 2.59
CA PRO A 100 -18.37 -0.33 2.85
C PRO A 100 -18.99 0.36 4.08
N VAL A 101 -19.24 1.68 3.98
CA VAL A 101 -19.72 2.54 5.09
C VAL A 101 -20.98 1.98 5.74
N LYS A 102 -21.93 1.49 4.93
CA LYS A 102 -23.20 0.92 5.44
C LYS A 102 -22.97 -0.26 6.38
N ASP A 103 -22.04 -1.15 6.01
CA ASP A 103 -21.75 -2.35 6.77
C ASP A 103 -20.97 -2.04 8.06
N ILE A 104 -20.10 -1.03 8.04
CA ILE A 104 -19.33 -0.60 9.21
C ILE A 104 -20.21 0.22 10.18
N SER A 105 -21.11 1.04 9.63
CA SER A 105 -22.01 1.91 10.42
C SER A 105 -23.07 1.15 11.23
N SER A 106 -23.17 -0.16 11.07
CA SER A 106 -23.97 -1.01 11.95
C SER A 106 -23.48 -0.95 13.40
N ASP A 107 -22.20 -0.63 13.63
CA ASP A 107 -21.67 -0.33 14.95
C ASP A 107 -22.05 1.11 15.38
N LYS A 108 -22.85 1.22 16.44
CA LYS A 108 -23.32 2.51 16.98
C LYS A 108 -22.19 3.40 17.52
N SER A 109 -20.99 2.85 17.74
CA SER A 109 -19.84 3.60 18.24
C SER A 109 -19.16 4.44 17.15
N ILE A 110 -19.50 4.25 15.88
CA ILE A 110 -18.85 4.92 14.75
C ILE A 110 -19.86 5.78 14.00
N SER A 111 -19.62 7.10 13.97
CA SER A 111 -20.45 8.01 13.17
C SER A 111 -20.14 7.87 11.68
N VAL A 112 -21.18 7.79 10.85
CA VAL A 112 -21.08 7.84 9.37
C VAL A 112 -20.24 9.04 8.90
N LYS A 113 -20.37 10.20 9.55
CA LYS A 113 -19.59 11.40 9.21
C LYS A 113 -18.07 11.20 9.35
N ILE A 114 -17.65 10.40 10.32
CA ILE A 114 -16.22 10.06 10.53
C ILE A 114 -15.74 9.13 9.42
N LEU A 115 -16.53 8.11 9.08
CA LEU A 115 -16.21 7.16 8.00
C LEU A 115 -16.05 7.88 6.67
N GLU A 116 -16.99 8.76 6.31
CA GLU A 116 -16.96 9.50 5.05
C GLU A 116 -15.75 10.45 4.95
N ARG A 117 -15.43 11.15 6.04
CA ARG A 117 -14.31 12.09 6.12
C ARG A 117 -12.96 11.39 6.04
N HIS A 118 -12.84 10.23 6.70
CA HIS A 118 -11.58 9.49 6.84
C HIS A 118 -11.53 8.22 5.98
N ARG A 119 -12.36 8.12 4.93
CA ARG A 119 -12.47 6.90 4.11
C ARG A 119 -11.15 6.43 3.51
N LYS A 120 -10.35 7.37 2.96
CA LYS A 120 -9.03 7.09 2.39
C LYS A 120 -8.09 6.52 3.46
N TYR A 121 -8.09 7.14 4.64
CA TYR A 121 -7.32 6.68 5.79
C TYR A 121 -7.70 5.26 6.21
N ILE A 122 -9.00 4.98 6.35
CA ILE A 122 -9.49 3.67 6.79
C ILE A 122 -9.13 2.57 5.77
N ILE A 123 -9.31 2.83 4.48
CA ILE A 123 -8.92 1.89 3.41
C ILE A 123 -7.42 1.60 3.48
N ALA A 124 -6.59 2.65 3.56
CA ALA A 124 -5.15 2.47 3.59
C ALA A 124 -4.67 1.74 4.85
N ALA A 125 -5.19 2.10 6.01
CA ALA A 125 -4.89 1.41 7.25
C ALA A 125 -5.30 -0.07 7.18
N ALA A 126 -6.44 -0.40 6.57
CA ALA A 126 -6.85 -1.79 6.38
C ALA A 126 -5.89 -2.56 5.45
N GLU A 127 -5.48 -1.97 4.32
CA GLU A 127 -4.50 -2.59 3.42
C GLU A 127 -3.13 -2.76 4.08
N ILE A 128 -2.66 -1.78 4.86
CA ILE A 128 -1.38 -1.85 5.58
C ILE A 128 -1.40 -2.95 6.65
N MET A 129 -2.49 -3.04 7.41
CA MET A 129 -2.61 -4.04 8.46
C MET A 129 -2.79 -5.45 7.91
N ASN A 130 -3.47 -5.61 6.76
CA ASN A 130 -3.65 -6.89 6.08
C ASN A 130 -2.42 -7.35 5.29
N GLY A 131 -1.68 -6.43 4.68
CA GLY A 131 -0.48 -6.73 3.89
C GLY A 131 0.76 -6.98 4.74
N ASP A 132 1.91 -7.19 4.10
CA ASP A 132 3.19 -7.44 4.78
C ASP A 132 4.05 -6.18 4.81
N TYR A 133 3.74 -5.29 5.76
CA TYR A 133 4.39 -3.99 5.93
C TYR A 133 4.81 -3.80 7.40
N PRO A 134 5.81 -4.55 7.89
CA PRO A 134 6.18 -4.55 9.30
C PRO A 134 6.57 -3.16 9.81
N LEU A 135 7.30 -2.36 9.02
CA LEU A 135 7.72 -1.02 9.44
C LEU A 135 6.52 -0.08 9.54
N LEU A 136 5.64 -0.04 8.53
CA LEU A 136 4.43 0.79 8.57
C LEU A 136 3.46 0.36 9.68
N LYS A 137 3.36 -0.94 9.97
CA LYS A 137 2.54 -1.47 11.06
C LYS A 137 3.00 -0.99 12.45
N GLU A 138 4.28 -0.66 12.65
CA GLU A 138 4.75 -0.08 13.91
C GLU A 138 4.14 1.31 14.16
N TYR A 139 4.00 2.13 13.13
CA TYR A 139 3.38 3.46 13.22
C TYR A 139 1.87 3.41 13.48
N MET A 140 1.24 2.24 13.28
CA MET A 140 -0.20 2.02 13.45
C MET A 140 -0.57 1.29 14.74
N ASN A 141 0.26 1.39 15.79
CA ASN A 141 0.05 0.68 17.06
C ASN A 141 -1.36 0.87 17.67
N TYR A 142 -1.96 2.05 17.56
CA TYR A 142 -3.32 2.28 18.08
C TYR A 142 -4.40 1.48 17.34
N ILE A 143 -4.18 1.13 16.07
CA ILE A 143 -5.06 0.22 15.31
C ILE A 143 -4.86 -1.21 15.77
N ARG A 144 -3.61 -1.63 16.02
CA ARG A 144 -3.29 -2.94 16.61
C ARG A 144 -4.02 -3.16 17.93
N LYS A 145 -3.97 -2.16 18.83
CA LYS A 145 -4.71 -2.21 20.10
C LYS A 145 -6.22 -2.39 19.92
N ALA A 146 -6.81 -1.79 18.88
CA ALA A 146 -8.23 -1.94 18.58
C ALA A 146 -8.59 -3.31 17.96
N LEU A 147 -7.64 -3.99 17.31
CA LEU A 147 -7.82 -5.36 16.84
C LEU A 147 -7.80 -6.35 18.00
N GLU A 148 -6.84 -6.17 18.91
CA GLU A 148 -6.62 -7.01 20.10
C GLU A 148 -7.68 -6.80 21.18
N SER A 149 -8.25 -5.60 21.28
CA SER A 149 -9.39 -5.37 22.15
C SER A 149 -10.63 -6.06 21.58
N GLU A 150 -11.25 -6.93 22.37
CA GLU A 150 -12.64 -7.34 22.16
C GLU A 150 -13.51 -6.07 22.19
N LEU A 151 -14.20 -5.81 21.09
CA LEU A 151 -14.85 -4.53 20.74
C LEU A 151 -15.87 -4.03 21.77
#